data_AF-A0A0J1GN46-F1
#
_entry.id   AF-A0A0J1GN46-F1
#
_cell.length_a   1.000
_cell.length_b   1.000
_cell.length_c   1.000
_cell.angle_alpha   90.00
_cell.angle_beta   90.00
_cell.angle_gamma   90.00
#
_symmetry.space_group_name_H-M   'P 1'
#
loop_
_entity.id
_entity.type
_entity.pdbx_description
1 polymer ?
#
loop_
_entity_poly.entity_id
_entity_poly.type
_entity_poly.pdbx_seq_one_letter_code
_entity_poly.pdbx_strand_id
1 'polypeptide(L)'
;MIRESALLPASQWSKPLVSEVAEIINLLKDYGYDAATLARLTGMQEKKMSDWMSRYKREPENVSEIPYPCWCFLAALAGRPNIQNNGKPIEVDARKVMRAFKPTAFRNHTAFEMPTEKEFNRVIGDNTFTGITIDSLCDAFLWKPAQLATSLEKGTLPFLNWCLILMLCGFNIQKMLLNQHDGDILINQ
;
A
#
# COMPACT_ATOMS: atom_id res chain seq x y z
N MET A 1 13.46 11.12 10.69
CA MET A 1 14.08 10.98 9.36
C MET A 1 14.18 9.50 9.04
N ILE A 2 13.54 9.09 7.95
CA ILE A 2 13.56 7.70 7.46
C ILE A 2 14.78 7.50 6.57
N ARG A 3 15.50 6.38 6.76
CA ARG A 3 16.61 6.00 5.89
C ARG A 3 16.10 5.68 4.49
N GLU A 4 16.82 6.16 3.48
CA GLU A 4 16.52 5.88 2.07
C GLU A 4 16.42 4.38 1.78
N SER A 5 17.25 3.54 2.43
CA SER A 5 17.21 2.08 2.24
C SER A 5 15.90 1.43 2.68
N ALA A 6 15.14 2.06 3.58
CA ALA A 6 13.80 1.63 3.93
C ALA A 6 12.76 2.03 2.87
N LEU A 7 13.06 3.01 2.01
CA LEU A 7 12.20 3.49 0.93
C LEU A 7 12.64 2.95 -0.45
N LEU A 8 13.34 1.81 -0.48
CA LEU A 8 13.78 1.14 -1.70
C LEU A 8 12.83 0.00 -2.15
N PRO A 9 12.90 -0.39 -3.44
CA PRO A 9 12.23 -1.56 -3.98
C PRO A 9 12.54 -2.85 -3.21
N ALA A 10 11.65 -3.84 -3.31
CA ALA A 10 11.72 -5.09 -2.56
C ALA A 10 13.09 -5.79 -2.64
N SER A 11 13.74 -5.72 -3.81
CA SER A 11 15.04 -6.33 -4.07
C SER A 11 16.22 -5.68 -3.34
N GLN A 12 16.06 -4.43 -2.88
CA GLN A 12 17.08 -3.63 -2.20
C GLN A 12 16.61 -3.12 -0.83
N TRP A 13 15.39 -3.48 -0.43
CA TRP A 13 14.74 -2.96 0.75
C TRP A 13 15.42 -3.44 2.03
N SER A 14 15.76 -2.48 2.88
CA SER A 14 16.13 -2.73 4.26
C SER A 14 14.91 -2.54 5.14
N LYS A 15 14.62 -3.51 6.03
CA LYS A 15 13.52 -3.35 6.98
C LYS A 15 13.67 -2.04 7.78
N PRO A 16 12.58 -1.28 7.96
CA PRO A 16 12.63 -0.05 8.73
C PRO A 16 12.89 -0.35 10.20
N LEU A 17 13.39 0.63 10.94
CA LEU A 17 13.51 0.59 12.38
C LEU A 17 12.16 0.86 13.04
N VAL A 18 12.04 0.51 14.31
CA VAL A 18 10.87 0.84 15.15
C VAL A 18 10.59 2.35 15.10
N SER A 19 11.62 3.18 15.16
CA SER A 19 11.49 4.63 15.08
C SER A 19 10.92 5.13 13.75
N GLU A 20 11.37 4.57 12.63
CA GLU A 20 10.92 4.95 11.29
C GLU A 20 9.44 4.58 11.08
N VAL A 21 9.01 3.42 11.61
CA VAL A 21 7.59 3.03 11.58
C VAL A 21 6.75 3.93 12.49
N ALA A 22 7.23 4.22 13.70
CA ALA A 22 6.54 5.11 14.63
C ALA A 22 6.43 6.55 14.10
N GLU A 23 7.42 7.04 13.37
CA GLU A 23 7.41 8.36 12.73
C GLU A 23 6.26 8.50 11.72
N ILE A 24 6.09 7.52 10.82
CA ILE A 24 4.95 7.52 9.89
C ILE A 24 3.62 7.37 10.63
N ILE A 25 3.53 6.46 11.61
CA ILE A 25 2.27 6.27 12.35
C ILE A 25 1.87 7.56 13.08
N ASN A 26 2.81 8.25 13.72
CA ASN A 26 2.55 9.55 14.36
C ASN A 26 2.09 10.60 13.36
N LEU A 27 2.81 10.71 12.23
CA LEU A 27 2.44 11.64 11.17
C LEU A 27 1.00 11.37 10.72
N LEU A 28 0.66 10.13 10.36
CA LEU A 28 -0.68 9.77 9.91
C LEU A 28 -1.74 10.01 11.00
N LYS A 29 -1.39 9.79 12.27
CA LYS A 29 -2.27 10.06 13.42
C LYS A 29 -2.64 11.54 13.53
N ASP A 30 -1.71 12.46 13.25
CA ASP A 30 -1.99 13.91 13.24
C ASP A 30 -3.02 14.30 12.16
N TYR A 31 -3.20 13.45 11.14
CA TYR A 31 -4.23 13.58 10.11
C TYR A 31 -5.42 12.62 10.34
N GLY A 32 -5.64 12.14 11.57
CA GLY A 32 -6.83 11.37 11.93
C GLY A 32 -6.78 9.87 11.65
N TYR A 33 -5.64 9.32 11.24
CA TYR A 33 -5.46 7.87 11.11
C TYR A 33 -4.94 7.26 12.41
N ASP A 34 -5.86 6.92 13.31
CA ASP A 34 -5.52 6.20 14.53
C ASP A 34 -5.08 4.75 14.27
N ALA A 35 -4.57 4.09 15.33
CA ALA A 35 -4.07 2.71 15.25
C ALA A 35 -5.15 1.73 14.75
N ALA A 36 -6.41 1.91 15.16
CA ALA A 36 -7.53 1.07 14.73
C ALA A 36 -7.83 1.24 13.23
N THR A 37 -7.82 2.48 12.73
CA THR A 37 -8.01 2.78 11.31
C THR A 37 -6.89 2.20 10.46
N LEU A 38 -5.63 2.41 10.86
CA LEU A 38 -4.48 1.86 10.15
C LEU A 38 -4.51 0.33 10.17
N ALA A 39 -4.80 -0.28 11.31
CA ALA A 39 -4.93 -1.73 11.45
C ALA A 39 -5.97 -2.32 10.49
N ARG A 40 -7.14 -1.67 10.38
CA ARG A 40 -8.19 -2.06 9.44
C ARG A 40 -7.73 -1.93 7.98
N LEU A 41 -7.07 -0.83 7.61
CA LEU A 41 -6.62 -0.59 6.24
C LEU A 41 -5.51 -1.55 5.81
N THR A 42 -4.58 -1.88 6.70
CA THR A 42 -3.45 -2.77 6.40
C THR A 42 -3.74 -4.25 6.70
N GLY A 43 -4.83 -4.56 7.40
CA GLY A 43 -5.10 -5.91 7.93
C GLY A 43 -4.13 -6.35 9.04
N MET A 44 -3.37 -5.41 9.63
CA MET A 44 -2.47 -5.72 10.75
C MET A 44 -3.24 -5.70 12.06
N GLN A 45 -2.74 -6.38 13.08
CA GLN A 45 -3.32 -6.30 14.42
C GLN A 45 -3.07 -4.90 15.01
N GLU A 46 -4.10 -4.28 15.56
CA GLU A 46 -4.00 -2.98 16.24
C GLU A 46 -2.92 -2.98 17.33
N LYS A 47 -2.78 -4.09 18.05
CA LYS A 47 -1.72 -4.26 19.05
C LYS A 47 -0.31 -4.04 18.46
N LYS A 48 -0.05 -4.49 17.22
CA LYS A 48 1.25 -4.29 16.55
C LYS A 48 1.47 -2.81 16.20
N MET A 49 0.42 -2.09 15.77
CA MET A 49 0.49 -0.63 15.54
C MET A 49 0.87 0.11 16.83
N SER A 50 0.20 -0.23 17.93
CA SER A 50 0.47 0.35 19.25
C SER A 50 1.84 -0.08 19.82
N ASP A 51 2.31 -1.27 19.47
CA ASP A 51 3.60 -1.79 19.92
C ASP A 51 4.77 -0.91 19.44
N TRP A 52 4.82 -0.59 18.14
CA TRP A 52 5.85 0.30 17.58
C TRP A 52 5.86 1.67 18.25
N MET A 53 4.67 2.23 18.51
CA MET A 53 4.49 3.48 19.23
C MET A 53 5.04 3.43 20.67
N SER A 54 4.86 2.29 21.35
CA SER A 54 5.35 2.09 22.73
C SER A 54 6.84 1.77 22.80
N ARG A 55 7.39 1.14 21.75
CA ARG A 55 8.79 0.71 21.66
C ARG A 55 9.68 1.84 21.17
N TYR A 56 9.14 2.82 20.42
CA TYR A 56 9.86 3.99 19.93
C TYR A 56 10.73 4.69 20.99
N LYS A 57 10.24 4.81 22.23
CA LYS A 57 11.01 5.45 23.32
C LYS A 57 12.05 4.54 23.99
N ARG A 58 11.93 3.23 23.84
CA ARG A 58 12.71 2.22 24.57
C ARG A 58 13.79 1.57 23.71
N GLU A 59 13.47 1.34 22.45
CA GLU A 59 14.29 0.61 21.49
C GLU A 59 14.10 1.15 20.06
N PRO A 60 14.31 2.47 19.85
CA PRO A 60 14.05 3.11 18.55
C PRO A 60 14.86 2.50 17.40
N GLU A 61 16.05 1.98 17.71
CA GLU A 61 17.02 1.46 16.72
C GLU A 61 16.78 0.00 16.34
N ASN A 62 15.82 -0.68 16.99
CA ASN A 62 15.53 -2.07 16.67
C ASN A 62 14.83 -2.20 15.32
N VAL A 63 15.14 -3.27 14.59
CA VAL A 63 14.51 -3.56 13.30
C VAL A 63 13.03 -3.92 13.52
N SER A 64 12.16 -3.30 12.73
CA SER A 64 10.73 -3.57 12.72
C SER A 64 10.41 -4.88 11.99
N GLU A 65 9.38 -5.57 12.47
CA GLU A 65 8.80 -6.75 11.80
C GLU A 65 7.71 -6.40 10.78
N ILE A 66 7.52 -5.12 10.46
CA ILE A 66 6.47 -4.70 9.54
C ILE A 66 6.60 -5.42 8.17
N PRO A 67 5.53 -6.03 7.64
CA PRO A 67 5.55 -6.61 6.30
C PRO A 67 5.76 -5.54 5.23
N TYR A 68 6.51 -5.87 4.17
CA TYR A 68 6.80 -4.93 3.08
C TYR A 68 5.55 -4.28 2.46
N PRO A 69 4.47 -5.03 2.14
CA PRO A 69 3.23 -4.41 1.63
C PRO A 69 2.64 -3.34 2.56
N CYS A 70 2.66 -3.62 3.86
CA CYS A 70 2.16 -2.69 4.87
C CYS A 70 3.03 -1.43 4.92
N TRP A 71 4.35 -1.61 4.84
CA TRP A 71 5.28 -0.50 4.78
C TRP A 71 5.10 0.36 3.53
N CYS A 72 5.00 -0.25 2.34
CA CYS A 72 4.74 0.47 1.09
C CYS A 72 3.45 1.30 1.17
N PHE A 73 2.40 0.74 1.74
CA PHE A 73 1.13 1.43 1.91
C PHE A 73 1.23 2.61 2.90
N LEU A 74 1.83 2.41 4.07
CA LEU A 74 2.02 3.49 5.06
C LEU A 74 2.90 4.61 4.51
N ALA A 75 3.99 4.28 3.83
CA ALA A 75 4.87 5.27 3.20
C ALA A 75 4.15 6.04 2.08
N ALA A 76 3.31 5.36 1.29
CA ALA A 76 2.49 6.01 0.27
C ALA A 76 1.45 6.97 0.88
N LEU A 77 0.83 6.61 2.01
CA LEU A 77 -0.02 7.53 2.76
C LEU A 77 0.74 8.72 3.35
N ALA A 78 2.06 8.59 3.56
CA ALA A 78 2.94 9.65 4.04
C ALA A 78 3.70 10.38 2.89
N GLY A 79 3.22 10.30 1.66
CA GLY A 79 3.77 11.07 0.54
C GLY A 79 5.01 10.45 -0.12
N ARG A 80 5.23 9.15 0.05
CA ARG A 80 6.25 8.35 -0.65
C ARG A 80 5.61 7.19 -1.42
N PRO A 81 4.76 7.47 -2.43
CA PRO A 81 4.13 6.42 -3.23
C PRO A 81 5.16 5.68 -4.10
N ASN A 82 4.81 4.48 -4.56
CA ASN A 82 5.58 3.75 -5.58
C ASN A 82 7.05 3.48 -5.23
N ILE A 83 7.34 3.15 -3.97
CA ILE A 83 8.66 2.71 -3.52
C ILE A 83 9.28 1.66 -4.45
N GLN A 84 8.48 0.73 -4.96
CA GLN A 84 8.94 -0.33 -5.86
C GLN A 84 9.51 0.16 -7.20
N ASN A 85 9.09 1.32 -7.69
CA ASN A 85 9.52 1.85 -8.99
C ASN A 85 10.10 3.26 -8.83
N ASN A 86 10.92 3.45 -7.79
CA ASN A 86 11.64 4.70 -7.50
C ASN A 86 10.70 5.93 -7.49
N GLY A 87 9.51 5.76 -6.92
CA GLY A 87 8.50 6.81 -6.82
C GLY A 87 7.65 7.02 -8.07
N LYS A 88 7.91 6.31 -9.17
CA LYS A 88 7.18 6.47 -10.44
C LYS A 88 6.13 5.39 -10.61
N PRO A 89 4.92 5.70 -11.08
CA PRO A 89 3.98 4.66 -11.50
C PRO A 89 4.47 3.97 -12.78
N ILE A 90 3.89 2.82 -13.08
CA ILE A 90 4.05 2.21 -14.40
C ILE A 90 3.34 3.07 -15.45
N GLU A 91 3.88 3.06 -16.67
CA GLU A 91 3.33 3.87 -17.76
C GLU A 91 2.06 3.19 -18.34
N VAL A 92 0.90 3.56 -17.79
CA VAL A 92 -0.40 3.03 -18.22
C VAL A 92 -1.44 4.14 -18.38
N ASP A 93 -2.37 3.95 -19.32
CA ASP A 93 -3.51 4.86 -19.46
C ASP A 93 -4.49 4.66 -18.28
N ALA A 94 -4.39 5.54 -17.28
CA ALA A 94 -5.23 5.50 -16.09
C ALA A 94 -6.74 5.50 -16.43
N ARG A 95 -7.16 6.12 -17.56
CA ARG A 95 -8.56 6.09 -17.99
C ARG A 95 -9.01 4.70 -18.42
N LYS A 96 -8.11 3.90 -19.02
CA LYS A 96 -8.39 2.50 -19.36
C LYS A 96 -8.49 1.65 -18.09
N VAL A 97 -7.62 1.88 -17.12
CA VAL A 97 -7.70 1.22 -15.80
C VAL A 97 -9.03 1.54 -15.12
N MET A 98 -9.40 2.83 -15.04
CA MET A 98 -10.68 3.24 -14.45
C MET A 98 -11.89 2.61 -15.12
N ARG A 99 -11.91 2.52 -16.45
CA ARG A 99 -13.02 1.93 -17.21
C ARG A 99 -13.10 0.41 -17.09
N ALA A 100 -12.01 -0.24 -16.68
CA ALA A 100 -11.99 -1.69 -16.52
C ALA A 100 -12.77 -2.16 -15.27
N PHE A 101 -12.94 -1.27 -14.29
CA PHE A 101 -13.52 -1.55 -12.98
C PHE A 101 -14.79 -0.74 -12.70
N LYS A 102 -15.69 -1.30 -11.89
CA LYS A 102 -16.81 -0.52 -11.35
C LYS A 102 -16.34 0.65 -10.46
N PRO A 103 -17.09 1.76 -10.37
CA PRO A 103 -16.77 2.87 -9.48
C PRO A 103 -16.62 2.48 -8.00
N THR A 104 -17.28 1.41 -7.56
CA THR A 104 -17.19 0.88 -6.19
C THR A 104 -15.80 0.32 -5.85
N ALA A 105 -14.99 -0.04 -6.85
CA ALA A 105 -13.61 -0.46 -6.67
C ALA A 105 -12.68 0.69 -6.22
N PHE A 106 -13.06 1.95 -6.44
CA PHE A 106 -12.24 3.12 -6.10
C PHE A 106 -12.72 3.83 -4.83
N ARG A 107 -13.64 3.21 -4.09
CA ARG A 107 -14.16 3.75 -2.84
C ARG A 107 -13.22 3.41 -1.67
N ASN A 108 -13.42 4.11 -0.56
CA ASN A 108 -12.72 3.81 0.68
C ASN A 108 -13.06 2.39 1.20
N HIS A 109 -12.28 1.88 2.15
CA HIS A 109 -12.44 0.53 2.71
C HIS A 109 -13.88 0.18 3.13
N THR A 110 -14.69 1.14 3.61
CA THR A 110 -16.06 0.88 4.07
C THR A 110 -17.08 0.69 2.95
N ALA A 111 -16.79 1.19 1.75
CA ALA A 111 -17.67 1.13 0.58
C ALA A 111 -17.00 0.46 -0.63
N PHE A 112 -15.80 -0.10 -0.40
CA PHE A 112 -15.04 -0.83 -1.40
C PHE A 112 -15.75 -2.14 -1.73
N GLU A 113 -16.02 -2.33 -3.01
CA GLU A 113 -16.39 -3.63 -3.55
C GLU A 113 -15.23 -4.17 -4.36
N MET A 114 -14.85 -5.39 -4.01
CA MET A 114 -13.77 -6.11 -4.68
C MET A 114 -14.10 -6.32 -6.16
N PRO A 115 -13.20 -5.95 -7.09
CA PRO A 115 -13.40 -6.29 -8.48
C PRO A 115 -13.52 -7.79 -8.71
N THR A 116 -14.28 -8.15 -9.72
CA THR A 116 -14.38 -9.54 -10.18
C THR A 116 -13.10 -9.99 -10.86
N GLU A 117 -12.86 -11.30 -10.88
CA GLU A 117 -11.76 -11.91 -11.65
C GLU A 117 -11.73 -11.40 -13.10
N LYS A 118 -12.89 -11.29 -13.75
CA LYS A 118 -13.02 -10.78 -15.11
C LYS A 118 -12.55 -9.32 -15.26
N GLU A 119 -12.79 -8.49 -14.24
CA GLU A 119 -12.29 -7.10 -14.24
C GLU A 119 -10.78 -7.07 -14.01
N PHE A 120 -10.24 -7.92 -13.12
CA PHE A 120 -8.80 -8.06 -12.93
C PHE A 120 -8.09 -8.51 -14.18
N ASN A 121 -8.60 -9.52 -14.89
CA ASN A 121 -7.97 -10.07 -16.11
C ASN A 121 -7.91 -9.06 -17.28
N ARG A 122 -8.59 -7.90 -17.18
CA ARG A 122 -8.44 -6.80 -18.15
C ARG A 122 -7.23 -5.92 -17.88
N VAL A 123 -6.74 -5.91 -16.65
CA VAL A 123 -5.71 -5.00 -16.13
C VAL A 123 -4.50 -5.76 -15.58
N ILE A 124 -4.62 -7.05 -15.28
CA ILE A 124 -3.56 -7.93 -14.81
C ILE A 124 -3.57 -9.16 -15.71
N GLY A 125 -2.44 -9.45 -16.34
CA GLY A 125 -2.21 -10.56 -17.24
C GLY A 125 -1.28 -10.17 -18.39
N ASP A 126 -0.57 -11.16 -18.93
CA ASP A 126 0.51 -10.99 -19.90
C ASP A 126 0.08 -10.26 -21.19
N ASN A 127 -1.21 -10.34 -21.54
CA ASN A 127 -1.78 -9.73 -22.75
C ASN A 127 -2.63 -8.48 -22.47
N THR A 128 -2.51 -7.88 -21.29
CA THR A 128 -3.27 -6.68 -20.90
C THR A 128 -2.53 -5.40 -21.25
N PHE A 129 -3.26 -4.28 -21.34
CA PHE A 129 -2.68 -2.98 -21.70
C PHE A 129 -1.76 -2.39 -20.61
N THR A 130 -1.71 -2.99 -19.42
CA THR A 130 -0.79 -2.58 -18.36
C THR A 130 0.51 -3.38 -18.36
N GLY A 131 0.53 -4.57 -18.96
CA GLY A 131 1.64 -5.52 -18.86
C GLY A 131 1.91 -6.06 -17.44
N ILE A 132 1.06 -5.75 -16.46
CA ILE A 132 1.23 -6.25 -15.09
C ILE A 132 0.86 -7.72 -15.06
N THR A 133 1.76 -8.57 -14.59
CA THR A 133 1.52 -10.01 -14.37
C THR A 133 1.38 -10.31 -12.88
N ILE A 134 0.79 -11.45 -12.52
CA ILE A 134 0.72 -11.92 -11.13
C ILE A 134 2.13 -12.01 -10.53
N ASP A 135 3.08 -12.56 -11.28
CA ASP A 135 4.47 -12.69 -10.85
C ASP A 135 5.12 -11.32 -10.61
N SER A 136 4.89 -10.36 -11.51
CA SER A 136 5.42 -8.99 -11.34
C SER A 136 4.87 -8.31 -10.08
N LEU A 137 3.61 -8.54 -9.71
CA LEU A 137 3.02 -8.04 -8.47
C LEU A 137 3.59 -8.73 -7.23
N CYS A 138 3.82 -10.03 -7.33
CA CYS A 138 4.41 -10.81 -6.26
C CYS A 138 5.85 -10.41 -6.00
N ASP A 139 6.65 -10.18 -7.03
CA ASP A 139 8.01 -9.66 -6.92
C ASP A 139 8.01 -8.23 -6.37
N ALA A 140 7.07 -7.40 -6.85
CA ALA A 140 6.93 -6.01 -6.42
C ALA A 140 6.65 -5.84 -4.93
N PHE A 141 5.83 -6.72 -4.35
CA PHE A 141 5.34 -6.55 -2.98
C PHE A 141 5.69 -7.71 -2.05
N LEU A 142 6.56 -8.63 -2.47
CA LEU A 142 6.90 -9.85 -1.72
C LEU A 142 5.65 -10.69 -1.36
N TRP A 143 4.69 -10.77 -2.28
CA TRP A 143 3.51 -11.62 -2.13
C TRP A 143 3.79 -13.05 -2.61
N LYS A 144 2.96 -14.00 -2.17
CA LYS A 144 3.03 -15.39 -2.64
C LYS A 144 2.11 -15.57 -3.86
N PRO A 145 2.63 -15.99 -5.04
CA PRO A 145 1.83 -16.12 -6.26
C PRO A 145 0.56 -16.94 -6.11
N ALA A 146 0.65 -18.13 -5.50
CA ALA A 146 -0.49 -19.01 -5.28
C ALA A 146 -1.60 -18.36 -4.43
N GLN A 147 -1.22 -17.55 -3.44
CA GLN A 147 -2.18 -16.84 -2.59
C GLN A 147 -2.85 -15.70 -3.35
N LEU A 148 -2.07 -14.93 -4.13
CA LEU A 148 -2.61 -13.84 -4.93
C LEU A 148 -3.59 -14.37 -5.99
N ALA A 149 -3.19 -15.39 -6.75
CA ALA A 149 -4.04 -16.02 -7.76
C ALA A 149 -5.37 -16.51 -7.17
N THR A 150 -5.31 -17.24 -6.04
CA THR A 150 -6.52 -17.74 -5.35
C THR A 150 -7.40 -16.59 -4.86
N SER A 151 -6.81 -15.50 -4.35
CA SER A 151 -7.57 -14.33 -3.89
C SER A 151 -8.25 -13.57 -5.03
N LEU A 152 -7.64 -13.53 -6.22
CA LEU A 152 -8.25 -12.92 -7.40
C LEU A 152 -9.43 -13.77 -7.92
N GLU A 153 -9.24 -15.09 -8.01
CA GLU A 153 -10.28 -16.04 -8.43
C GLU A 153 -11.50 -16.01 -7.49
N LYS A 154 -11.26 -16.01 -6.18
CA LYS A 154 -12.33 -16.03 -5.16
C LYS A 154 -12.94 -14.65 -4.88
N GLY A 155 -12.39 -13.58 -5.45
CA GLY A 155 -12.82 -12.21 -5.12
C GLY A 155 -12.59 -11.85 -3.64
N THR A 156 -11.46 -12.28 -3.07
CA THR A 156 -11.10 -12.08 -1.65
C THR A 156 -9.79 -11.32 -1.46
N LEU A 157 -9.35 -10.56 -2.47
CA LEU A 157 -8.13 -9.77 -2.38
C LEU A 157 -8.28 -8.72 -1.25
N PRO A 158 -7.32 -8.65 -0.31
CA PRO A 158 -7.34 -7.64 0.73
C PRO A 158 -7.33 -6.21 0.14
N PHE A 159 -8.04 -5.30 0.79
CA PHE A 159 -8.08 -3.88 0.41
C PHE A 159 -6.68 -3.25 0.28
N LEU A 160 -5.76 -3.62 1.18
CA LEU A 160 -4.35 -3.25 1.11
C LEU A 160 -3.72 -3.58 -0.25
N ASN A 161 -3.89 -4.84 -0.69
CA ASN A 161 -3.28 -5.31 -1.93
C ASN A 161 -3.88 -4.59 -3.14
N TRP A 162 -5.19 -4.32 -3.10
CA TRP A 162 -5.85 -3.53 -4.13
C TRP A 162 -5.29 -2.10 -4.21
N CYS A 163 -5.10 -1.43 -3.08
CA CYS A 163 -4.48 -0.11 -3.04
C CYS A 163 -3.07 -0.12 -3.65
N LEU A 164 -2.28 -1.15 -3.37
CA LEU A 164 -0.92 -1.28 -3.91
C LEU A 164 -0.91 -1.48 -5.43
N ILE A 165 -1.85 -2.24 -5.98
CA ILE A 165 -2.03 -2.39 -7.44
C ILE A 165 -2.41 -1.05 -8.07
N LEU A 166 -3.39 -0.34 -7.50
CA LEU A 166 -3.80 0.98 -7.98
C LEU A 166 -2.64 1.99 -7.91
N MET A 167 -1.86 1.96 -6.83
CA MET A 167 -0.70 2.82 -6.67
C MET A 167 0.32 2.61 -7.80
N LEU A 168 0.63 1.36 -8.16
CA LEU A 168 1.50 1.05 -9.31
C LEU A 168 0.96 1.66 -10.60
N CYS A 169 -0.35 1.56 -10.82
CA CYS A 169 -1.04 2.15 -11.97
C CYS A 169 -1.15 3.69 -11.92
N GLY A 170 -0.54 4.37 -10.94
CA GLY A 170 -0.51 5.83 -10.83
C GLY A 170 -1.67 6.47 -10.11
N PHE A 171 -2.51 5.67 -9.43
CA PHE A 171 -3.58 6.21 -8.61
C PHE A 171 -3.02 6.70 -7.27
N ASN A 172 -3.41 7.92 -6.91
CA ASN A 172 -3.05 8.48 -5.62
C ASN A 172 -3.96 7.87 -4.53
N ILE A 173 -3.44 6.85 -3.84
CA ILE A 173 -4.19 6.16 -2.77
C ILE A 173 -4.43 7.05 -1.56
N GLN A 174 -3.55 8.03 -1.31
CA GLN A 174 -3.72 9.02 -0.26
C GLN A 174 -4.99 9.82 -0.56
N LYS A 175 -5.17 10.37 -1.76
CA LYS A 175 -6.39 11.08 -2.18
C LYS A 175 -7.63 10.19 -2.23
N MET A 176 -7.48 8.91 -2.57
CA MET A 176 -8.59 7.96 -2.58
C MET A 176 -9.13 7.67 -1.16
N LEU A 177 -8.27 7.79 -0.15
CA LEU A 177 -8.58 7.50 1.25
C LEU A 177 -8.85 8.77 2.09
N LEU A 178 -8.17 9.88 1.76
CA LEU A 178 -8.24 11.18 2.42
C LEU A 178 -9.33 12.08 1.83
N ASN A 179 -10.55 11.58 1.62
CA ASN A 179 -11.65 12.39 1.08
C ASN A 179 -12.07 13.57 1.99
N GLN A 180 -11.39 13.80 3.12
CA GLN A 180 -11.78 14.74 4.18
C GLN A 180 -10.67 15.71 4.61
N HIS A 181 -9.48 15.67 4.00
CA HIS A 181 -8.37 16.54 4.40
C HIS A 181 -7.90 17.42 3.24
N ASP A 182 -7.76 18.72 3.52
CA ASP A 182 -7.15 19.67 2.60
C ASP A 182 -5.61 19.58 2.69
N GLY A 183 -4.99 18.98 1.68
CA GLY A 183 -3.53 18.92 1.54
C GLY A 183 -2.96 17.50 1.44
N ASP A 184 -1.73 17.40 0.92
CA ASP A 184 -0.99 16.14 0.86
C ASP A 184 -0.23 15.91 2.18
N ILE A 185 -0.33 14.72 2.77
CA ILE A 185 0.51 14.34 3.92
C ILE A 185 1.90 14.02 3.39
N LEU A 186 2.89 14.80 3.82
CA LEU A 186 4.27 14.64 3.41
C LEU A 186 5.13 14.34 4.63
N ILE A 187 5.94 13.28 4.54
CA ILE A 187 6.98 13.07 5.54
C ILE A 187 8.05 14.16 5.38
N ASN A 188 8.35 14.85 6.49
CA ASN A 188 9.43 15.82 6.55
C ASN A 188 10.74 15.10 6.22
N GLN A 189 11.48 15.63 5.24
CA GLN A 189 12.82 15.15 4.87
C GLN A 189 13.83 15.61 5.91
#